data_AF-A0A7R9C1H2-F1
#
_entry.id   AF-A0A7R9C1H2-F1
#
_cell.length_a   1.000
_cell.length_b   1.000
_cell.length_c   1.000
_cell.angle_alpha   90.00
_cell.angle_beta   90.00
_cell.angle_gamma   90.00
#
_symmetry.space_group_name_H-M   'P 1'
#
loop_
_entity.id
_entity.type
_entity.pdbx_description
1 polymer ?
#
loop_
_entity_poly.entity_id
_entity_poly.type
_entity_poly.pdbx_seq_one_letter_code
_entity_poly.pdbx_strand_id
1 'polypeptide(L)'
;MTKKAIEILQAGNDNGFSLLVEGGRIDHAHHALQMNAAFLELLDMESAVSAAMEMTDPDETLIIVTADHSHTMSFGGWPQRGTPLHG
;
A
#
# COMPACT_ATOMS: atom_id res chain seq x y z
N MET A 1 -3.68 5.77 9.40
CA MET A 1 -4.45 6.94 8.89
C MET A 1 -5.73 6.49 8.20
N THR A 2 -5.66 5.53 7.28
CA THR A 2 -6.79 4.98 6.51
C THR A 2 -8.02 4.67 7.33
N LYS A 3 -7.89 3.89 8.42
CA LYS A 3 -9.03 3.54 9.30
C LYS A 3 -9.80 4.77 9.77
N LYS A 4 -9.08 5.79 10.25
CA LYS A 4 -9.72 7.01 10.77
C LYS A 4 -10.40 7.83 9.68
N ALA A 5 -9.80 7.88 8.48
CA ALA A 5 -10.42 8.55 7.34
C ALA A 5 -11.73 7.86 6.94
N ILE A 6 -11.74 6.52 6.86
CA ILE A 6 -12.94 5.73 6.55
C ILE A 6 -14.03 5.98 7.59
N GLU A 7 -13.72 5.92 8.90
CA GLU A 7 -14.68 6.22 9.98
C GLU A 7 -15.37 7.58 9.80
N ILE A 8 -14.60 8.62 9.48
CA ILE A 8 -15.13 9.98 9.34
C ILE A 8 -15.98 10.10 8.06
N LEU A 9 -15.51 9.54 6.95
CA LEU A 9 -16.21 9.61 5.66
C LEU A 9 -17.52 8.82 5.66
N GLN A 10 -17.54 7.63 6.28
CA GLN A 10 -18.75 6.82 6.43
C GLN A 10 -19.78 7.51 7.35
N ALA A 11 -19.34 8.05 8.49
CA ALA A 11 -20.26 8.69 9.43
C ALA A 11 -20.84 10.02 8.92
N GLY A 12 -20.17 10.67 7.97
CA GLY A 12 -20.54 12.00 7.49
C GLY A 12 -21.37 12.04 6.20
N ASN A 13 -21.58 10.90 5.52
CA ASN A 13 -22.22 10.91 4.20
C ASN A 13 -22.91 9.59 3.80
N ASP A 14 -24.23 9.63 3.62
CA ASP A 14 -25.02 8.51 3.11
C ASP A 14 -24.90 8.32 1.59
N ASN A 15 -24.30 9.28 0.85
CA ASN A 15 -24.12 9.20 -0.60
C ASN A 15 -22.78 8.53 -1.02
N GLY A 16 -22.07 7.89 -0.09
CA GLY A 16 -20.75 7.29 -0.32
C GLY A 16 -19.59 8.31 -0.30
N PHE A 17 -18.38 7.87 -0.65
CA PHE A 17 -17.19 8.73 -0.64
C PHE A 17 -16.14 8.31 -1.67
N SER A 18 -15.15 9.17 -1.88
CA SER A 18 -13.91 8.84 -2.56
C SER A 18 -12.74 9.15 -1.64
N LEU A 19 -11.79 8.21 -1.53
CA LEU A 19 -10.64 8.32 -0.66
C LEU A 19 -9.39 7.91 -1.44
N LEU A 20 -8.38 8.78 -1.46
CA LEU A 20 -7.04 8.48 -1.94
C LEU A 20 -6.13 8.20 -0.74
N VAL A 21 -5.42 7.07 -0.80
CA VAL A 21 -4.39 6.71 0.17
C VAL A 21 -3.11 6.43 -0.60
N GLU A 22 -2.01 7.06 -0.19
CA GLU A 22 -0.74 7.01 -0.91
C GLU A 22 0.37 6.47 0.01
N GLY A 23 1.00 5.37 -0.40
CA GLY A 23 2.24 4.84 0.19
C GLY A 23 3.48 5.60 -0.31
N GLY A 24 3.47 6.93 -0.17
CA GLY A 24 4.33 7.82 -0.98
C GLY A 24 5.84 7.70 -0.73
N ARG A 25 6.28 7.09 0.38
CA ARG A 25 7.72 6.96 0.66
C ARG A 25 8.37 5.70 0.09
N ILE A 26 7.59 4.82 -0.55
CA ILE A 26 8.15 3.72 -1.36
C ILE A 26 9.08 4.32 -2.43
N ASP A 27 8.62 5.36 -3.12
CA ASP A 27 9.39 6.13 -4.11
C ASP A 27 10.69 6.71 -3.53
N HIS A 28 10.58 7.47 -2.44
CA HIS A 28 11.74 8.06 -1.77
C HIS A 28 12.80 7.02 -1.37
N ALA A 29 12.37 5.86 -0.87
CA ALA A 29 13.27 4.78 -0.49
C ALA A 29 13.96 4.14 -1.69
N HIS A 30 13.26 3.97 -2.82
CA HIS A 30 13.89 3.52 -4.07
C HIS A 30 14.90 4.53 -4.61
N HIS A 31 14.59 5.83 -4.59
CA HIS A 31 15.53 6.89 -4.97
C HIS A 31 16.80 6.90 -4.12
N ALA A 32 16.68 6.57 -2.83
CA ALA A 32 17.81 6.44 -1.91
C ALA A 32 18.56 5.10 -2.00
N LEU A 33 18.14 4.17 -2.87
CA LEU A 33 18.63 2.79 -2.96
C LEU A 33 18.52 2.01 -1.64
N GLN A 34 17.50 2.34 -0.83
CA GLN A 34 17.26 1.74 0.48
C GLN A 34 16.18 0.65 0.39
N MET A 35 16.56 -0.53 -0.12
CA MET A 35 15.63 -1.62 -0.39
C MET A 35 14.78 -2.03 0.83
N ASN A 36 15.38 -2.18 2.01
CA ASN A 36 14.64 -2.55 3.23
C ASN A 36 13.57 -1.52 3.58
N ALA A 37 13.88 -0.23 3.44
CA ALA A 37 12.91 0.84 3.71
C ALA A 37 11.77 0.82 2.68
N ALA A 38 12.07 0.60 1.40
CA ALA A 38 11.06 0.52 0.35
C ALA A 38 10.04 -0.61 0.63
N PHE A 39 10.50 -1.77 1.11
CA PHE A 39 9.57 -2.85 1.48
C PHE A 39 8.80 -2.58 2.76
N LEU A 40 9.39 -1.92 3.76
CA LEU A 40 8.65 -1.57 4.97
C LEU A 40 7.52 -0.59 4.65
N GLU A 41 7.76 0.41 3.79
CA GLU A 41 6.72 1.32 3.30
C GLU A 41 5.67 0.59 2.45
N LEU A 42 6.09 -0.39 1.63
CA LEU A 42 5.16 -1.24 0.87
C LEU A 42 4.27 -2.09 1.79
N LEU A 43 4.82 -2.64 2.88
CA LEU A 43 4.05 -3.39 3.87
C LEU A 43 3.06 -2.50 4.62
N ASP A 44 3.42 -1.24 4.90
CA ASP A 44 2.48 -0.29 5.51
C ASP A 44 1.32 0.04 4.55
N MET A 45 1.61 0.20 3.25
CA MET A 45 0.59 0.36 2.22
C MET A 45 -0.31 -0.88 2.09
N GLU A 46 0.26 -2.09 2.12
CA GLU A 46 -0.51 -3.35 2.13
C GLU A 46 -1.42 -3.42 3.37
N SER A 47 -0.90 -3.09 4.54
CA SER A 47 -1.67 -3.04 5.79
C SER A 47 -2.82 -2.02 5.71
N ALA A 48 -2.61 -0.89 5.02
CA ALA A 48 -3.65 0.11 4.78
C ALA A 48 -4.75 -0.40 3.83
N VAL A 49 -4.40 -1.15 2.79
CA VAL A 49 -5.37 -1.80 1.88
C VAL A 49 -6.16 -2.87 2.62
N SER A 50 -5.49 -3.74 3.38
CA SER A 50 -6.13 -4.77 4.21
C SER A 50 -7.10 -4.14 5.23
N ALA A 51 -6.69 -3.06 5.90
CA ALA A 51 -7.57 -2.29 6.77
C ALA A 51 -8.79 -1.68 6.05
N ALA A 52 -8.65 -1.22 4.80
CA ALA A 52 -9.78 -0.71 4.03
C ALA A 52 -10.76 -1.84 3.66
N MET A 53 -10.26 -2.98 3.19
CA MET A 53 -11.07 -4.16 2.87
C MET A 53 -11.87 -4.65 4.09
N GLU A 54 -11.29 -4.61 5.28
CA GLU A 54 -11.97 -5.01 6.53
C GLU A 54 -13.07 -4.03 6.96
N MET A 55 -13.02 -2.77 6.52
CA MET A 55 -13.90 -1.69 7.00
C MET A 55 -14.98 -1.27 6.00
N THR A 56 -14.99 -1.84 4.81
CA THR A 56 -15.93 -1.50 3.73
C THR A 56 -16.61 -2.74 3.16
N ASP A 57 -17.84 -2.60 2.68
CA ASP A 57 -18.57 -3.67 1.99
C ASP A 57 -18.09 -3.78 0.53
N PRO A 58 -17.57 -4.94 0.08
CA PRO A 58 -17.12 -5.13 -1.30
C PRO A 58 -18.25 -5.05 -2.35
N ASP A 59 -19.52 -5.24 -1.97
CA ASP A 59 -20.65 -5.10 -2.89
C ASP A 59 -20.98 -3.61 -3.20
N GLU A 60 -20.51 -2.69 -2.34
CA GLU A 60 -20.76 -1.24 -2.46
C GLU A 60 -19.48 -0.43 -2.67
N THR A 61 -18.30 -1.02 -2.47
CA THR A 61 -17.01 -0.32 -2.46
C THR A 61 -16.03 -0.91 -3.47
N LEU A 62 -15.62 -0.08 -4.44
CA LEU A 62 -14.51 -0.40 -5.35
C LEU A 62 -13.18 0.09 -4.76
N ILE A 63 -12.26 -0.84 -4.50
CA ILE A 63 -10.88 -0.53 -4.11
C ILE A 63 -9.95 -0.77 -5.32
N ILE A 64 -9.20 0.26 -5.69
CA ILE A 64 -8.19 0.20 -6.77
C ILE A 64 -6.82 0.42 -6.15
N VAL A 65 -5.88 -0.47 -6.44
CA VAL A 65 -4.47 -0.36 -6.06
C VAL A 65 -3.65 -0.27 -7.33
N THR A 66 -2.80 0.75 -7.43
CA THR A 66 -1.91 0.95 -8.57
C THR A 66 -0.63 1.65 -8.12
N ALA A 67 0.37 1.65 -8.99
CA ALA A 67 1.48 2.60 -8.94
C ALA A 67 1.26 3.68 -10.00
N ASP A 68 1.80 4.87 -9.77
CA ASP A 68 1.91 5.95 -10.75
C ASP A 68 3.05 5.70 -11.73
N HIS A 69 4.19 5.19 -11.23
CA HIS A 69 5.30 4.66 -12.02
C HIS A 69 6.09 3.59 -11.25
N SER A 70 7.04 2.95 -11.92
CA SER A 70 7.95 1.98 -11.31
C SER A 70 9.33 2.60 -11.03
N HIS A 71 10.27 1.77 -10.59
CA HIS A 71 11.68 2.09 -10.37
C HIS A 71 12.59 1.08 -11.08
N THR A 72 13.88 1.38 -11.14
CA THR A 72 14.90 0.50 -11.77
C THR A 72 15.27 -0.73 -10.92
N MET A 73 14.50 -1.02 -9.85
CA MET A 73 14.73 -2.19 -9.00
C MET A 73 14.63 -3.47 -9.83
N SER A 74 15.57 -4.39 -9.60
CA SER A 74 15.53 -5.73 -10.15
C SER A 74 15.78 -6.77 -9.06
N PHE A 75 15.12 -7.92 -9.18
CA PHE A 75 15.38 -9.10 -8.37
C PHE A 75 16.13 -10.10 -9.25
N GLY A 76 17.33 -10.48 -8.82
CA GLY A 76 18.22 -11.31 -9.62
C GLY A 76 18.89 -12.44 -8.84
N GLY A 77 19.79 -13.15 -9.51
CA GLY A 77 20.52 -14.30 -8.98
C GLY A 77 19.76 -15.63 -9.09
N TRP A 78 20.23 -16.64 -8.35
CA TRP A 78 19.60 -17.97 -8.25
C TRP A 78 19.36 -18.37 -6.79
N PRO A 79 18.64 -17.55 -5.99
CA PRO A 79 18.38 -17.88 -4.60
C PRO A 79 17.48 -19.12 -4.51
N GLN A 80 17.72 -19.97 -3.50
CA GLN A 80 16.82 -21.06 -3.19
C GLN A 80 15.54 -20.52 -2.54
N ARG A 81 14.46 -21.29 -2.60
CA ARG A 81 13.22 -20.93 -1.90
C ARG A 81 13.50 -20.74 -0.41
N GLY A 82 13.01 -19.64 0.15
CA GLY A 82 13.17 -19.30 1.57
C GLY A 82 14.43 -18.49 1.89
N THR A 83 15.29 -18.19 0.90
CA THR A 83 16.39 -17.23 1.10
C THR A 83 15.82 -15.84 1.41
N PRO A 84 16.25 -15.18 2.49
CA PRO A 84 15.82 -13.82 2.82
C PRO A 84 16.18 -12.82 1.71
N LEU A 85 15.30 -11.85 1.48
CA LEU A 85 15.52 -10.76 0.51
C LEU A 85 16.60 -9.75 0.95
N HIS A 86 16.95 -9.72 2.24
CA HIS A 86 17.80 -8.67 2.83
C HIS A 86 19.20 -9.14 3.22
N GLY A 87 19.59 -10.37 2.84
CA GLY A 87 20.82 -11.02 3.31
C GLY A 87 20.69 -11.58 4.70
#